data_AF-A0A942QYN3-F1
#
_entry.id   AF-A0A942QYN3-F1
#
_cell.length_a   1.000
_cell.length_b   1.000
_cell.length_c   1.000
_cell.angle_alpha   90.00
_cell.angle_beta   90.00
_cell.angle_gamma   90.00
#
_symmetry.space_group_name_H-M   'P 1'
#
loop_
_entity.id
_entity.type
_entity.pdbx_description
1 polymer ?
#
loop_
_entity_poly.entity_id
_entity_poly.type
_entity_poly.pdbx_seq_one_letter_code
_entity_poly.pdbx_strand_id
1 'polypeptide(L)'
;LEAAQAFGATNRQTLWKVELPYALPQIMAGLNQTIMLSLSMVVIGALVGADGLGVPVLRAINTVNIALGFESGLMIVVVAIVLDRMLRMEGRK
;
A
#
# COMPACT_ATOMS: atom_id res chain seq x y z
N LEU A 1 11.09 -25.56 -5.16
CA LEU A 1 11.81 -25.90 -3.91
C LEU A 1 12.56 -27.22 -4.01
N GLU A 2 11.88 -28.30 -4.38
CA GLU A 2 12.46 -29.65 -4.51
C GLU A 2 13.65 -29.72 -5.50
N ALA A 3 13.59 -28.99 -6.61
CA ALA A 3 14.72 -28.89 -7.55
C ALA A 3 15.97 -28.22 -6.92
N ALA A 4 15.80 -27.17 -6.12
CA ALA A 4 16.91 -26.46 -5.49
C ALA A 4 17.64 -27.32 -4.44
N GLN A 5 16.89 -28.14 -3.70
CA GLN A 5 17.44 -29.13 -2.78
C GLN A 5 18.10 -30.30 -3.53
N ALA A 6 17.52 -30.76 -4.65
CA ALA A 6 18.12 -31.80 -5.51
C ALA A 6 19.46 -31.37 -6.14
N PHE A 7 19.67 -30.07 -6.37
CA PHE A 7 20.96 -29.50 -6.82
C PHE A 7 21.96 -29.22 -5.67
N GLY A 8 21.64 -29.60 -4.42
CA GLY A 8 22.55 -29.46 -3.28
C GLY A 8 22.68 -28.04 -2.73
N ALA A 9 21.72 -27.14 -3.01
CA ALA A 9 21.76 -25.78 -2.48
C ALA A 9 21.55 -25.76 -0.96
N THR A 10 22.40 -25.02 -0.24
CA THR A 10 22.22 -24.78 1.20
C THR A 10 20.93 -23.99 1.47
N ASN A 11 20.28 -24.19 2.63
CA ASN A 11 19.02 -23.51 2.99
C ASN A 11 19.06 -21.99 2.76
N ARG A 12 20.20 -21.37 3.04
CA ARG A 12 20.41 -19.92 2.87
C ARG A 12 20.53 -19.51 1.39
N GLN A 13 21.08 -20.36 0.53
CA GLN A 13 21.07 -20.16 -0.92
C GLN A 13 19.69 -20.37 -1.52
N THR A 14 18.95 -21.39 -1.06
CA THR A 14 17.57 -21.65 -1.48
C THR A 14 16.66 -20.47 -1.13
N LEU A 15 16.79 -19.94 0.10
CA LEU A 15 15.95 -18.84 0.57
C LEU A 15 16.20 -17.54 -0.22
N TRP A 16 17.46 -17.17 -0.47
CA TRP A 16 17.79 -15.92 -1.17
C TRP A 16 17.71 -16.00 -2.70
N LYS A 17 18.07 -17.13 -3.30
CA LYS A 17 18.13 -17.26 -4.77
C LYS A 17 16.89 -17.91 -5.39
N VAL A 18 16.06 -18.59 -4.61
CA VAL A 18 14.91 -19.34 -5.11
C VAL A 18 13.62 -18.86 -4.46
N GLU A 19 13.50 -18.90 -3.13
CA GLU A 19 12.25 -18.52 -2.45
C GLU A 19 11.98 -17.02 -2.51
N LEU A 20 12.96 -16.17 -2.19
CA LEU A 20 12.79 -14.71 -2.25
C LEU A 20 12.32 -14.25 -3.64
N PRO A 21 13.07 -14.48 -4.74
CA PRO A 21 12.67 -13.98 -6.05
C PRO A 21 11.34 -14.59 -6.53
N TYR A 22 11.01 -15.81 -6.12
CA TYR A 22 9.73 -16.44 -6.44
C TYR A 22 8.56 -15.85 -5.63
N ALA A 23 8.78 -15.51 -4.37
CA ALA A 23 7.77 -14.92 -3.48
C ALA A 23 7.66 -13.39 -3.65
N LEU A 24 8.66 -12.72 -4.24
CA LEU A 24 8.66 -11.27 -4.46
C LEU A 24 7.38 -10.74 -5.11
N PRO A 25 6.84 -11.34 -6.20
CA PRO A 25 5.57 -10.90 -6.78
C PRO A 25 4.39 -10.97 -5.81
N GLN A 26 4.33 -12.01 -4.96
CA GLN A 26 3.28 -12.15 -3.94
C GLN A 26 3.45 -11.12 -2.81
N ILE A 27 4.69 -10.84 -2.39
CA ILE A 27 5.01 -9.81 -1.40
C ILE A 27 4.59 -8.43 -1.93
N MET A 28 4.87 -8.12 -3.20
CA MET A 28 4.47 -6.86 -3.82
C MET A 28 2.95 -6.71 -3.93
N ALA A 29 2.24 -7.80 -4.23
CA ALA A 29 0.77 -7.80 -4.19
C ALA A 29 0.23 -7.51 -2.78
N GLY A 30 0.80 -8.14 -1.75
CA GLY A 30 0.43 -7.88 -0.35
C GLY A 30 0.78 -6.47 0.13
N LEU A 31 1.91 -5.92 -0.32
CA LEU A 31 2.30 -4.54 -0.03
C LEU A 31 1.31 -3.53 -0.62
N ASN A 32 0.89 -3.74 -1.88
CA ASN A 32 -0.12 -2.88 -2.51
C ASN A 32 -1.44 -2.91 -1.72
N GLN A 33 -1.88 -4.09 -1.28
CA GLN A 33 -3.08 -4.20 -0.43
C GLN A 33 -2.92 -3.49 0.90
N THR A 34 -1.77 -3.64 1.56
CA THR A 34 -1.48 -2.97 2.84
C THR A 34 -1.54 -1.45 2.68
N ILE A 35 -1.00 -0.93 1.58
CA ILE A 35 -1.01 0.51 1.29
C ILE A 35 -2.45 0.99 1.06
N MET A 36 -3.24 0.29 0.26
CA MET A 36 -4.65 0.61 0.03
C MET A 36 -5.47 0.61 1.34
N LEU A 37 -5.25 -0.38 2.22
CA LEU A 37 -5.89 -0.44 3.53
C LEU A 37 -5.42 0.71 4.44
N SER A 38 -4.12 1.00 4.47
CA SER A 38 -3.56 2.09 5.28
C SER A 38 -4.09 3.47 4.86
N LEU A 39 -4.28 3.69 3.55
CA LEU A 39 -4.84 4.94 3.03
C LEU A 39 -6.29 5.13 3.45
N SER A 40 -7.05 4.04 3.58
CA SER A 40 -8.41 4.08 4.11
C SER A 40 -8.44 4.49 5.59
N MET A 41 -7.39 4.17 6.35
CA MET A 41 -7.26 4.50 7.77
C MET A 41 -6.85 5.97 8.02
N VAL A 42 -6.35 6.69 7.02
CA VAL A 42 -5.91 8.10 7.17
C VAL A 42 -7.04 9.02 7.68
N VAL A 43 -8.28 8.77 7.25
CA VAL A 43 -9.45 9.55 7.71
C VAL A 43 -9.75 9.27 9.19
N ILE A 44 -9.62 8.02 9.62
CA ILE A 44 -9.85 7.63 11.02
C ILE A 44 -8.74 8.18 11.92
N GLY A 45 -7.48 8.18 11.45
CA GLY A 45 -6.38 8.81 12.19
C GLY A 45 -6.64 10.28 12.50
N ALA A 46 -7.23 11.02 11.55
CA ALA A 46 -7.59 12.43 11.77
C ALA A 46 -8.66 12.61 12.87
N LEU A 47 -9.55 11.63 13.09
CA LEU A 47 -10.51 11.66 14.22
C LEU A 47 -9.83 11.66 15.58
N VAL A 48 -8.65 11.03 15.69
CA VAL A 48 -7.85 10.93 16.92
C VAL A 48 -6.89 12.12 17.07
N GLY A 49 -6.95 13.09 16.15
CA GLY A 49 -6.09 14.28 16.17
C GLY A 49 -4.74 14.10 15.48
N ALA A 50 -4.58 13.07 14.64
CA ALA A 50 -3.39 12.97 13.79
C ALA A 50 -3.43 14.05 12.70
N ASP A 51 -2.32 14.76 12.53
CA ASP A 51 -2.14 15.70 11.43
C ASP A 51 -2.05 14.98 10.08
N GLY A 52 -2.53 15.64 9.01
CA GLY A 52 -2.37 15.16 7.64
C GLY A 52 -3.60 15.36 6.76
N LEU A 53 -3.65 14.61 5.65
CA LEU A 53 -4.67 14.72 4.61
C LEU A 53 -6.10 14.34 5.08
N GLY A 54 -6.23 13.66 6.23
CA GLY A 54 -7.53 13.34 6.82
C GLY A 54 -8.19 14.52 7.57
N VAL A 55 -7.42 15.55 7.95
CA VAL A 55 -7.94 16.69 8.73
C VAL A 55 -8.95 17.53 7.94
N PRO A 56 -8.71 17.90 6.66
CA PRO A 56 -9.69 18.62 5.86
C PRO A 56 -10.98 17.81 5.63
N VAL A 57 -10.86 16.49 5.45
CA VAL A 57 -12.01 15.58 5.32
C VAL A 57 -12.84 15.59 6.60
N LEU A 58 -12.18 15.49 7.75
CA LEU A 58 -12.86 15.54 9.03
C LEU A 58 -13.53 16.90 9.27
N ARG A 59 -12.88 18.00 8.93
CA ARG A 59 -13.49 19.34 8.99
C ARG A 59 -14.70 19.46 8.07
N ALA A 60 -14.65 18.88 6.87
CA ALA A 60 -15.78 18.85 5.96
C ALA A 60 -16.98 18.08 6.52
N ILE A 61 -16.74 16.93 7.16
CA ILE A 61 -17.78 16.15 7.85
C ILE A 61 -18.38 16.97 9.00
N ASN A 62 -17.54 17.58 9.85
CA ASN A 62 -17.99 18.36 11.00
C ASN A 62 -18.76 19.64 10.61
N THR A 63 -18.40 20.26 9.49
CA THR A 63 -19.03 21.51 9.01
C THR A 63 -20.14 21.26 7.99
N VAL A 64 -20.43 19.99 7.66
CA VAL A 64 -21.37 19.58 6.59
C VAL A 64 -21.06 20.30 5.27
N ASN A 65 -19.78 20.59 5.04
CA ASN A 65 -19.33 21.29 3.84
C ASN A 65 -18.97 20.27 2.75
N ILE A 66 -19.94 20.01 1.88
CA ILE A 66 -19.80 19.05 0.78
C ILE A 66 -18.69 19.46 -0.20
N ALA A 67 -18.52 20.76 -0.46
CA ALA A 67 -17.48 21.24 -1.37
C ALA A 67 -16.08 20.94 -0.84
N LEU A 68 -15.84 21.22 0.44
CA LEU A 68 -14.57 20.90 1.12
C LEU A 68 -14.34 19.37 1.20
N GLY A 69 -15.41 18.60 1.44
CA GLY A 69 -15.36 17.14 1.48
C GLY A 69 -15.00 16.52 0.13
N PHE A 70 -15.54 17.09 -0.95
CA PHE A 70 -15.23 16.68 -2.31
C PHE A 70 -13.79 17.01 -2.71
N GLU A 71 -13.33 18.24 -2.45
CA GLU A 71 -11.95 18.67 -2.76
C GLU A 71 -10.91 17.82 -2.01
N SER A 72 -11.13 17.61 -0.71
CA SER A 72 -10.24 16.80 0.13
C SER A 72 -10.27 15.30 -0.23
N GLY A 73 -11.45 14.76 -0.53
CA GLY A 73 -11.60 13.38 -1.01
C GLY A 73 -10.88 13.17 -2.35
N LEU A 74 -11.01 14.11 -3.29
CA LEU A 74 -10.33 14.05 -4.59
C LEU A 74 -8.80 14.01 -4.41
N MET A 75 -8.25 14.86 -3.54
CA MET A 75 -6.81 14.85 -3.25
C MET A 75 -6.31 13.50 -2.71
N ILE A 76 -7.05 12.89 -1.79
CA ILE A 76 -6.70 11.57 -1.25
C ILE A 76 -6.73 10.50 -2.34
N VAL A 77 -7.75 10.52 -3.21
CA VAL A 77 -7.87 9.57 -4.32
C VAL A 77 -6.72 9.73 -5.31
N VAL A 78 -6.32 10.97 -5.65
CA VAL A 78 -5.16 11.21 -6.52
C VAL A 78 -3.89 10.63 -5.91
N VAL A 79 -3.64 10.86 -4.61
CA VAL A 79 -2.49 10.29 -3.90
C VAL A 79 -2.54 8.76 -3.93
N ALA A 80 -3.71 8.16 -3.68
CA ALA A 80 -3.88 6.71 -3.72
C ALA A 80 -3.57 6.12 -5.11
N ILE A 81 -4.04 6.76 -6.18
CA ILE A 81 -3.78 6.33 -7.56
C ILE A 81 -2.29 6.46 -7.91
N VAL A 82 -1.64 7.54 -7.47
CA VAL A 82 -0.19 7.73 -7.69
C VAL A 82 0.61 6.63 -6.97
N LEU A 83 0.25 6.32 -5.71
CA LEU A 83 0.89 5.25 -4.95
C LEU A 83 0.66 3.87 -5.56
N ASP A 84 -0.59 3.51 -5.94
CA ASP A 84 -0.88 2.25 -6.64
C ASP A 84 -0.08 2.15 -7.95
N ARG A 85 0.06 3.26 -8.69
CA ARG A 85 0.83 3.28 -9.93
C ARG A 85 2.32 3.10 -9.72
N MET A 86 2.91 3.67 -8.69
CA MET A 86 4.33 3.47 -8.36
C MET A 86 4.62 2.00 -8.01
N LEU A 87 3.77 1.39 -7.18
CA LEU A 87 3.94 0.00 -6.71
C LEU A 87 3.67 -1.03 -7.82
N ARG A 88 2.69 -0.78 -8.69
CA ARG A 88 2.41 -1.65 -9.83
C ARG A 88 3.54 -1.69 -10.86
N MET A 89 4.37 -0.65 -10.95
CA MET A 89 5.49 -0.64 -11.90
C MET A 89 6.60 -1.66 -11.54
N GLU A 90 6.72 -2.05 -10.27
CA GLU A 90 7.69 -3.08 -9.84
C GLU A 90 7.20 -4.52 -10.05
N GLY A 91 5.91 -4.72 -10.32
CA GLY A 91 5.32 -6.05 -10.57
C GLY A 91 5.34 -6.53 -12.03
N ARG A 92 5.86 -5.74 -12.97
CA ARG A 92 6.03 -6.14 -14.39
C ARG A 92 7.50 -6.38 -14.73
N LYS A 93 8.07 -7.47 -14.23
CA LYS A 93 9.20 -8.16 -14.88
C LYS A 93 9.04 -9.65 -14.75
#